data_AF-G4YXG6-F1
#
_entry.id   AF-G4YXG6-F1
#
_cell.length_a   1.000
_cell.length_b   1.000
_cell.length_c   1.000
_cell.angle_alpha   90.00
_cell.angle_beta   90.00
_cell.angle_gamma   90.00
#
_symmetry.space_group_name_H-M   'P 1'
#
loop_
_entity.id
_entity.type
_entity.pdbx_description
1 polymer ?
#
loop_
_entity_poly.entity_id
_entity_poly.type
_entity_poly.pdbx_seq_one_letter_code
_entity_poly.pdbx_strand_id
1 'polypeptide(L)'
;MKEKEDVSSSHVLTADDLQHRFVGREEAIKAASSCFARIITVAKRDVPGNLRPIIPVCAGISGLGKTRMLEEGGMILRDVMELGAERVASVIVPYDDMYSPQEVEQSMPIAASFSWRMLYRFFLAENCSVSFKEWFKSRLPVNGHHLTFATAVQAIECKLRKRQPDTTVPLYLFLGIDDYQCIKYVGAHQENPDVSLIH
;
A
#
# COMPACT_ATOMS: atom_id res chain seq x y z
N MET A 1 -36.51 -7.38 0.71
CA MET A 1 -35.39 -6.78 -0.05
C MET A 1 -34.45 -6.15 0.95
N LYS A 2 -33.31 -6.78 1.24
CA LYS A 2 -32.24 -6.15 2.01
C LYS A 2 -31.22 -5.64 1.02
N GLU A 3 -30.97 -4.34 1.05
CA GLU A 3 -29.90 -3.68 0.31
C GLU A 3 -28.58 -4.40 0.62
N LYS A 4 -27.90 -4.83 -0.44
CA LYS A 4 -26.50 -5.25 -0.35
C LYS A 4 -25.71 -3.98 -0.08
N GLU A 5 -25.31 -3.76 1.17
CA GLU A 5 -24.21 -2.84 1.46
C GLU A 5 -22.98 -3.40 0.74
N ASP A 6 -22.67 -2.77 -0.38
CA ASP A 6 -21.45 -2.99 -1.12
C ASP A 6 -20.32 -2.45 -0.24
N VAL A 7 -19.62 -3.35 0.43
CA VAL A 7 -18.40 -3.02 1.20
C VAL A 7 -17.31 -2.74 0.17
N SER A 8 -17.44 -1.61 -0.52
CA SER A 8 -16.39 -1.03 -1.33
C SER A 8 -15.24 -0.71 -0.39
N SER A 9 -14.13 -1.45 -0.53
CA SER A 9 -12.87 -1.10 0.10
C SER A 9 -12.36 0.20 -0.53
N SER A 10 -12.94 1.34 -0.15
CA SER A 10 -12.80 2.64 -0.81
C SER A 10 -11.42 3.30 -0.61
N HIS A 11 -10.38 2.51 -0.36
CA HIS A 11 -9.04 2.95 0.02
C HIS A 11 -7.96 2.36 -0.90
N VAL A 12 -8.32 1.84 -2.07
CA VAL A 12 -7.39 1.45 -3.14
C VAL A 12 -8.14 1.64 -4.44
N LEU A 13 -7.54 2.31 -5.41
CA LEU A 13 -8.08 2.36 -6.76
C LEU A 13 -8.21 0.95 -7.35
N THR A 14 -9.35 0.68 -7.97
CA THR A 14 -9.58 -0.58 -8.68
C THR A 14 -8.75 -0.65 -9.96
N ALA A 15 -8.65 -1.84 -10.57
CA ALA A 15 -7.95 -1.97 -11.85
C ALA A 15 -8.55 -1.06 -12.95
N ASP A 16 -9.84 -0.78 -12.89
CA ASP A 16 -10.53 0.11 -13.83
C ASP A 16 -10.18 1.59 -13.61
N ASP A 17 -10.05 2.01 -12.35
CA ASP A 17 -9.53 3.34 -11.99
C ASP A 17 -8.07 3.53 -12.46
N LEU A 18 -7.32 2.43 -12.57
CA LEU A 18 -5.93 2.41 -13.04
C LEU A 18 -5.80 2.43 -14.58
N GLN A 19 -6.87 2.18 -15.35
CA GLN A 19 -6.81 2.16 -16.82
C GLN A 19 -6.44 3.52 -17.44
N HIS A 20 -6.74 4.62 -16.73
CA HIS A 20 -6.28 5.94 -17.15
C HIS A 20 -4.76 6.04 -16.97
N ARG A 21 -4.05 6.07 -18.11
CA ARG A 21 -2.60 6.20 -18.16
C ARG A 21 -2.18 7.47 -17.41
N PHE A 22 -1.14 7.35 -16.59
CA PHE A 22 -0.58 8.47 -15.82
C PHE A 22 0.24 9.39 -16.74
N VAL A 23 -0.45 10.14 -17.61
CA VAL A 23 0.16 10.99 -18.65
C VAL A 23 0.89 12.17 -17.99
N GLY A 24 2.12 12.45 -18.43
CA GLY A 24 2.91 13.62 -17.99
C GLY A 24 3.70 13.40 -16.70
N ARG A 25 3.94 12.14 -16.32
CA ARG A 25 4.61 11.72 -15.08
C ARG A 25 5.73 10.70 -15.32
N GLU A 26 6.15 10.55 -16.57
CA GLU A 26 7.18 9.63 -17.03
C GLU A 26 8.48 9.81 -16.22
N GLU A 27 8.81 11.06 -15.89
CA GLU A 27 10.00 11.40 -15.11
C GLU A 27 9.92 10.95 -13.66
N ALA A 28 8.73 10.99 -13.05
CA ALA A 28 8.51 10.47 -11.71
C ALA A 28 8.60 8.94 -11.67
N ILE A 29 8.05 8.26 -12.69
CA ILE A 29 8.15 6.80 -12.86
C ILE A 29 9.62 6.39 -13.07
N LYS A 30 10.36 7.13 -13.91
CA LYS A 30 11.78 6.91 -14.14
C LYS A 30 12.61 7.13 -12.87
N ALA A 31 12.30 8.16 -12.09
CA ALA A 31 12.97 8.41 -10.82
C ALA A 31 12.70 7.28 -9.80
N ALA A 32 11.44 6.81 -9.70
CA ALA A 32 11.07 5.73 -8.80
C ALA A 32 11.71 4.39 -9.17
N SER A 33 11.65 4.00 -10.45
CA SER A 33 12.32 2.79 -10.95
C SER A 33 13.83 2.83 -10.70
N SER A 34 14.49 3.97 -10.92
CA SER A 34 15.91 4.16 -10.60
C SER A 34 16.20 3.98 -9.10
N CYS A 35 15.30 4.48 -8.25
CA CYS A 35 15.42 4.31 -6.80
C CYS A 35 15.27 2.84 -6.38
N PHE A 36 14.25 2.14 -6.89
CA PHE A 36 14.03 0.72 -6.62
C PHE A 36 15.20 -0.14 -7.11
N ALA A 37 15.74 0.13 -8.29
CA ALA A 37 16.90 -0.59 -8.82
C ALA A 37 18.12 -0.46 -7.88
N ARG A 38 18.33 0.72 -7.30
CA ARG A 38 19.40 0.96 -6.31
C ARG A 38 19.15 0.18 -5.03
N ILE A 39 17.92 0.18 -4.51
CA ILE A 39 17.55 -0.59 -3.30
C ILE A 39 17.82 -2.08 -3.50
N ILE A 40 17.35 -2.65 -4.62
CA ILE A 40 17.55 -4.06 -4.97
C ILE A 40 19.05 -4.39 -5.10
N THR A 41 19.82 -3.50 -5.74
CA THR A 41 21.26 -3.70 -5.92
C THR A 41 22.00 -3.71 -4.58
N VAL A 42 21.63 -2.82 -3.66
CA VAL A 42 22.21 -2.79 -2.31
C VAL A 42 21.82 -4.05 -1.54
N ALA A 43 20.56 -4.49 -1.61
CA ALA A 43 20.09 -5.69 -0.91
C ALA A 43 20.74 -6.99 -1.41
N LYS A 44 21.14 -7.05 -2.68
CA LYS A 44 21.86 -8.22 -3.26
C LYS A 44 23.33 -8.30 -2.87
N ARG A 45 23.91 -7.20 -2.43
CA ARG A 45 25.29 -7.18 -1.92
C ARG A 45 25.16 -7.47 -0.42
N ASP A 46 25.84 -8.48 0.10
CA ASP A 46 25.97 -8.70 1.55
C ASP A 46 26.79 -7.55 2.18
N VAL A 47 26.23 -6.34 2.17
CA VAL A 47 26.92 -5.15 2.65
C VAL A 47 26.77 -5.10 4.18
N PRO A 48 27.83 -4.73 4.94
CA PRO A 48 27.79 -4.71 6.40
C PRO A 48 26.57 -3.97 6.97
N GLY A 49 26.01 -4.49 8.06
CA GLY A 49 24.75 -4.06 8.70
C GLY A 49 24.66 -2.62 9.20
N ASN A 50 25.61 -1.75 8.83
CA ASN A 50 25.65 -0.33 9.18
C ASN A 50 25.13 0.59 8.07
N LEU A 51 24.75 0.07 6.90
CA LEU A 51 24.09 0.88 5.88
C LEU A 51 22.65 1.20 6.31
N ARG A 52 22.34 2.49 6.42
CA ARG A 52 20.98 2.95 6.65
C ARG A 52 20.10 2.48 5.48
N PRO A 53 18.93 1.89 5.75
CA PRO A 53 18.00 1.48 4.70
C PRO A 53 17.58 2.70 3.88
N ILE A 54 17.60 2.56 2.55
CA ILE A 54 17.08 3.57 1.64
C ILE A 54 15.55 3.43 1.64
N ILE A 55 14.86 4.42 2.18
CA ILE A 55 13.39 4.46 2.21
C ILE A 55 12.94 5.51 1.19
N PRO A 56 12.32 5.12 0.07
CA PRO A 56 11.76 6.07 -0.88
C PRO A 56 10.52 6.73 -0.29
N VAL A 57 10.45 8.06 -0.37
CA VAL A 57 9.31 8.87 0.12
C VAL A 57 8.73 9.67 -1.03
N CYS A 58 7.42 9.54 -1.25
CA CYS A 58 6.67 10.38 -2.16
C CYS A 58 6.13 11.61 -1.40
N ALA A 59 6.77 12.77 -1.57
CA ALA A 59 6.36 14.01 -0.93
C ALA A 59 5.77 15.01 -1.94
N GLY A 60 4.81 15.83 -1.51
CA GLY A 60 4.14 16.83 -2.35
C GLY A 60 2.82 17.31 -1.77
N ILE A 61 2.32 18.46 -2.25
CA ILE A 61 1.02 19.01 -1.82
C ILE A 61 -0.15 18.06 -2.18
N SER A 62 -1.30 18.25 -1.55
CA SER A 62 -2.50 17.45 -1.83
C SER A 62 -2.93 17.58 -3.31
N GLY A 63 -3.53 16.54 -3.86
CA GLY A 63 -3.95 16.50 -5.27
C GLY A 63 -2.83 16.19 -6.28
N LEU A 64 -1.55 16.15 -5.87
CA LEU A 64 -0.44 15.80 -6.77
C LEU A 64 -0.26 14.28 -6.97
N GLY A 65 -1.25 13.43 -6.72
CA GLY A 65 -1.18 12.01 -7.10
C GLY A 65 -0.14 11.18 -6.35
N LYS A 66 0.17 11.50 -5.08
CA LYS A 66 1.06 10.71 -4.22
C LYS A 66 0.53 9.30 -3.97
N THR A 67 -0.75 9.21 -3.59
CA THR A 67 -1.48 7.94 -3.41
C THR A 67 -1.43 7.10 -4.68
N ARG A 68 -1.70 7.73 -5.84
CA ARG A 68 -1.60 7.05 -7.13
C ARG A 68 -0.18 6.55 -7.40
N MET A 69 0.87 7.31 -7.07
CA MET A 69 2.25 6.84 -7.19
C MET A 69 2.57 5.63 -6.30
N LEU A 70 1.95 5.54 -5.12
CA LEU A 70 2.08 4.36 -4.25
C LEU A 70 1.35 3.14 -4.83
N GLU A 71 0.16 3.34 -5.40
CA GLU A 71 -0.59 2.28 -6.10
C GLU A 71 0.16 1.76 -7.34
N GLU A 72 0.77 2.68 -8.08
CA GLU A 72 1.60 2.37 -9.23
C GLU A 72 2.93 1.69 -8.84
N GLY A 73 3.40 1.81 -7.60
CA GLY A 73 4.70 1.29 -7.18
C GLY A 73 4.90 -0.21 -7.47
N GLY A 74 3.87 -1.02 -7.21
CA GLY A 74 3.87 -2.44 -7.58
C GLY A 74 3.89 -2.66 -9.10
N MET A 75 3.21 -1.81 -9.86
CA MET A 75 3.20 -1.86 -11.32
C MET A 75 4.53 -1.43 -11.91
N ILE A 76 5.22 -0.45 -11.33
CA ILE A 76 6.56 -0.04 -11.74
C ILE A 76 7.55 -1.20 -11.60
N LEU A 77 7.53 -1.93 -10.47
CA LEU A 77 8.37 -3.11 -10.28
C LEU A 77 8.09 -4.21 -11.32
N ARG A 78 6.81 -4.42 -11.65
CA ARG A 78 6.38 -5.46 -12.57
C ARG A 78 6.60 -5.10 -14.04
N ASP A 79 6.10 -3.95 -14.46
CA ASP A 79 5.91 -3.55 -15.86
C ASP A 79 7.05 -2.69 -16.39
N VAL A 80 7.71 -1.90 -15.53
CA VAL A 80 8.83 -1.03 -15.94
C VAL A 80 10.18 -1.68 -15.64
N MET A 81 10.29 -2.36 -14.50
CA MET A 81 11.52 -3.06 -14.11
C MET A 81 11.51 -4.55 -14.49
N GLU A 82 10.41 -5.04 -15.06
CA GLU A 82 10.29 -6.39 -15.63
C GLU A 82 10.63 -7.51 -14.62
N LEU A 83 10.33 -7.32 -13.33
CA LEU A 83 10.69 -8.27 -12.27
C LEU A 83 9.81 -9.54 -12.22
N GLY A 84 8.84 -9.68 -13.12
CA GLY A 84 7.88 -10.79 -13.18
C GLY A 84 6.69 -10.56 -12.24
N ALA A 85 5.48 -10.58 -12.80
CA ALA A 85 4.23 -10.30 -12.07
C ALA A 85 3.99 -11.25 -10.90
N GLU A 86 4.38 -12.51 -11.07
CA GLU A 86 4.26 -13.54 -10.07
C GLU A 86 5.18 -13.26 -8.86
N ARG A 87 6.30 -12.56 -9.06
CA ARG A 87 7.34 -12.36 -8.04
C ARG A 87 7.15 -11.09 -7.24
N VAL A 88 6.27 -10.19 -7.70
CA VAL A 88 5.98 -8.91 -7.07
C VAL A 88 4.68 -9.00 -6.30
N ALA A 89 4.77 -8.85 -4.98
CA ALA A 89 3.64 -8.59 -4.11
C ALA A 89 3.61 -7.09 -3.78
N SER A 90 2.42 -6.48 -3.80
CA SER A 90 2.23 -5.08 -3.43
C SER A 90 1.22 -4.98 -2.28
N VAL A 91 1.58 -4.25 -1.23
CA VAL A 91 0.70 -3.95 -0.10
C VAL A 91 0.73 -2.47 0.16
N ILE A 92 -0.46 -1.86 0.20
CA ILE A 92 -0.63 -0.46 0.61
C ILE A 92 -1.30 -0.49 1.97
N VAL A 93 -0.63 0.09 2.97
CA VAL A 93 -1.11 0.16 4.34
C VAL A 93 -1.58 1.59 4.62
N PRO A 94 -2.88 1.80 4.84
CA PRO A 94 -3.39 3.09 5.29
C PRO A 94 -2.96 3.29 6.74
N TYR A 95 -2.28 4.39 7.00
CA TYR A 95 -1.74 4.74 8.29
C TYR A 95 -1.93 6.25 8.50
N ASP A 96 -3.00 6.60 9.22
CA ASP A 96 -3.34 7.97 9.61
C ASP A 96 -2.68 8.25 10.96
N ASP A 97 -1.81 9.26 10.98
CA ASP A 97 -1.05 9.68 12.16
C ASP A 97 -1.43 11.09 12.64
N MET A 98 -2.58 11.62 12.23
CA MET A 98 -2.94 12.99 12.59
C MET A 98 -3.62 13.04 13.97
N TYR A 99 -2.77 13.18 14.99
CA TYR A 99 -3.06 13.72 16.34
C TYR A 99 -3.80 12.83 17.36
N SER A 100 -4.23 11.61 17.01
CA SER A 100 -4.83 10.69 18.00
C SER A 100 -4.46 9.22 17.70
N PRO A 101 -3.70 8.54 18.59
CA PRO A 101 -3.45 7.11 18.44
C PRO A 101 -4.78 6.35 18.42
N GLN A 102 -5.04 5.53 17.40
CA GLN A 102 -6.27 4.72 17.41
C GLN A 102 -6.16 3.68 18.53
N GLU A 103 -7.30 3.07 18.91
CA GLU A 103 -7.35 2.07 20.00
C GLU A 103 -6.31 0.95 19.81
N VAL A 104 -5.98 0.63 18.55
CA VAL A 104 -4.93 -0.33 18.19
C VAL A 104 -3.57 0.12 18.70
N GLU A 105 -3.14 1.33 18.35
CA GLU A 105 -1.84 1.91 18.73
C GLU A 105 -1.74 2.16 20.25
N GLN A 106 -2.87 2.32 20.94
CA GLN A 106 -2.88 2.42 22.41
C GLN A 106 -2.66 1.07 23.10
N SER A 107 -3.02 -0.03 22.43
CA SER A 107 -3.00 -1.38 23.03
C SER A 107 -1.71 -2.17 22.76
N MET A 108 -0.86 -1.71 21.85
CA MET A 108 0.37 -2.41 21.45
C MET A 108 1.42 -1.49 20.84
N PRO A 109 2.69 -1.92 20.73
CA PRO A 109 3.72 -1.16 20.03
C PRO A 109 3.34 -0.86 18.57
N ILE A 110 3.77 0.29 18.06
CA ILE A 110 3.54 0.74 16.67
C ILE A 110 3.96 -0.33 15.66
N ALA A 111 5.09 -0.99 15.87
CA ALA A 111 5.57 -2.06 15.00
C ALA A 111 4.61 -3.26 14.94
N ALA A 112 3.98 -3.62 16.07
CA ALA A 112 2.99 -4.68 16.12
C ALA A 112 1.69 -4.26 15.43
N SER A 113 1.21 -3.04 15.69
CA SER A 113 0.02 -2.46 15.01
C SER A 113 0.20 -2.47 13.49
N PHE A 114 1.31 -1.90 13.03
CA PHE A 114 1.64 -1.82 11.61
C PHE A 114 1.73 -3.20 10.97
N SER A 115 2.35 -4.17 11.65
CA SER A 115 2.45 -5.55 11.18
C SER A 115 1.08 -6.20 11.02
N TRP A 116 0.15 -5.98 11.95
CA TRP A 116 -1.22 -6.46 11.83
C TRP A 116 -2.00 -5.80 10.70
N ARG A 117 -1.85 -4.48 10.52
CA ARG A 117 -2.43 -3.76 9.38
C ARG A 117 -1.93 -4.34 8.06
N MET A 118 -0.62 -4.59 7.95
CA MET A 118 -0.02 -5.20 6.77
C MET A 118 -0.55 -6.60 6.50
N LEU A 119 -0.59 -7.49 7.49
CA LEU A 119 -1.13 -8.85 7.33
C LEU A 119 -2.62 -8.83 6.99
N TYR A 120 -3.40 -7.98 7.64
CA TYR A 120 -4.81 -7.79 7.31
C TYR A 120 -4.98 -7.36 5.85
N ARG A 121 -4.21 -6.36 5.40
CA ARG A 121 -4.26 -5.89 4.01
C ARG A 121 -3.87 -6.98 3.02
N PHE A 122 -2.84 -7.77 3.32
CA PHE A 122 -2.35 -8.80 2.43
C PHE A 122 -3.26 -10.04 2.36
N PHE A 123 -3.80 -10.49 3.49
CA PHE A 123 -4.54 -11.76 3.57
C PHE A 123 -6.06 -11.58 3.59
N LEU A 124 -6.56 -10.50 4.18
CA LEU A 124 -7.94 -10.39 4.62
C LEU A 124 -8.71 -9.29 3.93
N ALA A 125 -8.10 -8.20 3.46
CA ALA A 125 -8.84 -7.04 2.94
C ALA A 125 -9.85 -7.38 1.83
N GLU A 126 -9.52 -8.33 0.95
CA GLU A 126 -10.42 -8.79 -0.12
C GLU A 126 -11.25 -10.03 0.27
N ASN A 127 -10.99 -10.64 1.42
CA ASN A 127 -11.59 -11.91 1.85
C ASN A 127 -12.33 -11.81 3.19
N CYS A 128 -12.45 -10.61 3.75
CA CYS A 128 -13.01 -10.34 5.06
C CYS A 128 -14.13 -9.34 4.94
N SER A 129 -15.31 -9.71 5.42
CA SER A 129 -16.51 -8.86 5.38
C SER A 129 -16.54 -7.77 6.46
N VAL A 130 -15.58 -7.77 7.38
CA VAL A 130 -15.49 -6.79 8.48
C VAL A 130 -14.25 -5.95 8.29
N SER A 131 -14.31 -4.67 8.67
CA SER A 131 -13.19 -3.74 8.57
C SER A 131 -12.01 -4.13 9.46
N PHE A 132 -10.81 -3.56 9.22
CA PHE A 132 -9.65 -3.79 10.11
C PHE A 132 -9.96 -3.47 11.57
N LYS A 133 -10.66 -2.35 11.83
CA LYS A 133 -11.01 -1.92 13.18
C LYS A 133 -11.91 -2.94 13.90
N GLU A 134 -12.90 -3.49 13.21
CA GLU A 134 -13.79 -4.50 13.77
C GLU A 134 -13.10 -5.85 13.93
N TRP A 135 -12.32 -6.25 12.92
CA TRP A 135 -11.50 -7.46 12.97
C TRP A 135 -10.55 -7.42 14.17
N PHE A 136 -9.89 -6.28 14.37
CA PHE A 136 -8.98 -6.05 15.49
C PHE A 136 -9.68 -6.26 16.84
N LYS A 137 -10.85 -5.65 17.05
CA LYS A 137 -11.57 -5.76 18.32
C LYS A 137 -12.05 -7.18 18.63
N SER A 138 -12.40 -7.94 17.60
CA SER A 138 -13.11 -9.22 17.78
C SER A 138 -12.25 -10.45 17.58
N ARG A 139 -11.12 -10.35 16.86
CA ARG A 139 -10.34 -11.51 16.40
C ARG A 139 -8.84 -11.39 16.64
N LEU A 140 -8.35 -10.29 17.20
CA LEU A 140 -6.94 -10.16 17.51
C LEU A 140 -6.53 -11.24 18.54
N PRO A 141 -5.45 -11.98 18.30
CA PRO A 141 -4.90 -12.90 19.29
C PRO A 141 -4.49 -12.17 20.58
N VAL A 142 -4.60 -12.84 21.72
CA VAL A 142 -4.22 -12.29 23.04
C VAL A 142 -2.76 -11.83 23.08
N ASN A 143 -1.88 -12.54 22.36
CA ASN A 143 -0.47 -12.20 22.20
C ASN A 143 -0.18 -11.27 21.01
N GLY A 144 -1.20 -10.59 20.46
CA GLY A 144 -1.08 -9.78 19.25
C GLY A 144 -0.02 -8.68 19.35
N HIS A 145 0.24 -8.16 20.56
CA HIS A 145 1.27 -7.15 20.81
C HIS A 145 2.71 -7.66 20.63
N HIS A 146 2.94 -8.97 20.57
CA HIS A 146 4.26 -9.56 20.30
C HIS A 146 4.57 -9.72 18.80
N LEU A 147 3.64 -9.38 17.90
CA LEU A 147 3.89 -9.48 16.47
C LEU A 147 5.01 -8.50 16.07
N THR A 148 6.03 -9.02 15.38
CA THR A 148 7.11 -8.20 14.81
C THR A 148 6.96 -8.06 13.31
N PHE A 149 7.53 -6.99 12.75
CA PHE A 149 7.57 -6.80 11.29
C PHE A 149 8.27 -7.97 10.58
N ALA A 150 9.37 -8.47 11.14
CA ALA A 150 10.08 -9.61 10.59
C ALA A 150 9.19 -10.86 10.51
N THR A 151 8.45 -11.17 11.57
CA THR A 151 7.53 -12.30 11.60
C THR A 151 6.37 -12.12 10.60
N ALA A 152 5.86 -10.90 10.46
CA ALA A 152 4.80 -10.62 9.48
C ALA A 152 5.30 -10.78 8.03
N VAL A 153 6.50 -10.29 7.71
CA VAL A 153 7.13 -10.51 6.39
C VAL A 153 7.37 -11.99 6.13
N GLN A 154 7.86 -12.74 7.12
CA GLN A 154 8.03 -14.19 6.99
C GLN A 154 6.71 -14.92 6.69
N ALA A 155 5.60 -14.51 7.33
CA ALA A 155 4.29 -15.09 7.05
C ALA A 155 3.83 -14.84 5.60
N ILE A 156 4.07 -13.62 5.08
CA ILE A 156 3.81 -13.25 3.68
C ILE A 156 4.69 -14.09 2.74
N GLU A 157 5.99 -14.15 3.01
CA GLU A 157 6.95 -14.94 2.23
C GLU A 157 6.53 -16.41 2.17
N CYS A 158 6.18 -17.02 3.31
CA CYS A 158 5.70 -18.40 3.37
C CYS A 158 4.47 -18.63 2.48
N LYS A 159 3.54 -17.67 2.43
CA LYS A 159 2.37 -17.76 1.54
C LYS A 159 2.76 -17.67 0.07
N LEU A 160 3.65 -16.75 -0.27
CA LEU A 160 4.10 -16.53 -1.66
C LEU A 160 4.91 -17.72 -2.17
N ARG A 161 5.84 -18.26 -1.38
CA ARG A 161 6.65 -19.45 -1.72
C ARG A 161 5.80 -20.71 -1.89
N LYS A 162 4.66 -20.85 -1.20
CA LYS A 162 3.71 -21.94 -1.49
C LYS A 162 3.15 -21.90 -2.91
N ARG A 163 3.12 -20.72 -3.54
CA ARG A 163 2.70 -20.55 -4.95
C ARG A 163 3.87 -20.62 -5.93
N GLN A 164 5.11 -20.48 -5.45
CA GLN A 164 6.35 -20.54 -6.24
C GLN A 164 7.38 -21.42 -5.54
N PRO A 165 7.47 -22.71 -5.93
CA PRO A 165 8.34 -23.67 -5.24
C PRO A 165 9.83 -23.42 -5.49
N ASP A 166 10.20 -22.65 -6.52
CA ASP A 166 11.59 -22.30 -6.75
C ASP A 166 12.07 -21.28 -5.70
N THR A 167 12.85 -21.76 -4.74
CA THR A 167 13.41 -20.95 -3.65
C THR A 167 14.60 -20.09 -4.08
N THR A 168 15.17 -20.34 -5.26
CA THR A 168 16.38 -19.65 -5.75
C THR A 168 16.09 -18.28 -6.34
N VAL A 169 14.83 -18.04 -6.72
CA VAL A 169 14.40 -16.78 -7.31
C VAL A 169 13.98 -15.79 -6.20
N PRO A 170 14.40 -14.52 -6.27
CA PRO A 170 14.00 -13.52 -5.29
C PRO A 170 12.51 -13.15 -5.44
N LEU A 171 11.85 -12.96 -4.29
CA LEU A 171 10.52 -12.36 -4.18
C LEU A 171 10.66 -10.88 -3.82
N TYR A 172 9.79 -10.04 -4.37
CA TYR A 172 9.77 -8.61 -4.15
C TYR A 172 8.48 -8.21 -3.46
N LEU A 173 8.58 -7.61 -2.28
CA LEU A 173 7.44 -7.01 -1.57
C LEU A 173 7.55 -5.50 -1.67
N PHE A 174 6.63 -4.89 -2.41
CA PHE A 174 6.39 -3.46 -2.34
C PHE A 174 5.46 -3.16 -1.17
N LEU A 175 5.87 -2.23 -0.32
CA LEU A 175 5.11 -1.78 0.84
C LEU A 175 4.91 -0.27 0.75
N GLY A 176 3.72 0.15 0.34
CA GLY A 176 3.30 1.54 0.36
C GLY A 176 2.68 1.89 1.71
N ILE A 177 3.02 3.04 2.27
CA ILE A 177 2.39 3.60 3.46
C ILE A 177 1.79 4.93 3.06
N ASP A 178 0.50 5.12 3.28
CA ASP A 178 -0.19 6.37 2.94
C ASP A 178 -1.11 6.82 4.08
N ASP A 179 -1.17 8.13 4.26
CA ASP A 179 -2.16 8.80 5.10
C ASP A 179 -3.38 9.06 4.21
N TYR A 180 -4.27 8.07 4.09
CA TYR A 180 -5.33 8.06 3.08
C TYR A 180 -6.34 9.21 3.31
N GLN A 181 -6.12 10.35 2.68
CA GLN A 181 -7.18 11.31 2.36
C GLN A 181 -7.85 10.86 1.05
N CYS A 182 -8.97 10.15 1.16
CA CYS A 182 -9.74 9.71 0.00
C CYS A 182 -10.34 10.92 -0.73
N ILE A 183 -9.77 11.34 -1.87
CA ILE A 183 -10.43 12.30 -2.78
C ILE A 183 -11.29 11.48 -3.73
N LYS A 184 -12.56 11.26 -3.36
CA LYS A 184 -13.51 10.46 -4.15
C LYS A 184 -13.92 11.12 -5.49
N TYR A 185 -13.58 12.38 -5.71
CA TYR A 185 -13.92 13.11 -6.93
C TYR A 185 -12.77 14.02 -7.37
N VAL A 186 -12.05 13.60 -8.40
CA VAL A 186 -11.36 14.54 -9.30
C VAL A 186 -12.12 14.49 -10.61
N GLY A 187 -13.05 15.43 -10.78
CA GLY A 187 -13.90 15.51 -11.98
C GLY A 187 -15.36 15.12 -11.79
N ALA A 188 -16.02 15.49 -10.67
CA ALA A 188 -17.46 15.67 -10.74
C ALA A 188 -17.71 16.72 -11.84
N HIS A 189 -18.45 16.32 -12.88
CA HIS A 189 -18.85 17.18 -13.98
C HIS A 189 -19.17 18.59 -13.46
N GLN A 190 -18.56 19.60 -14.06
CA GLN A 190 -19.14 20.95 -14.03
C GLN A 190 -20.51 20.85 -14.71
N GLU A 191 -21.53 20.49 -13.95
CA GLU A 191 -22.90 20.69 -14.39
C GLU A 191 -23.17 22.20 -14.35
N ASN A 192 -23.14 22.75 -15.56
CA ASN A 192 -23.45 24.10 -16.02
C ASN A 192 -22.38 25.20 -15.88
N PRO A 193 -21.79 25.66 -17.01
CA PRO A 193 -21.39 27.04 -17.15
C PRO A 193 -22.65 27.92 -17.27
N ASP A 194 -22.51 29.21 -17.00
CA ASP A 194 -23.57 30.23 -17.04
C ASP A 194 -24.55 30.27 -15.86
N VAL A 195 -24.13 30.95 -14.79
CA VAL A 195 -24.93 32.10 -14.30
C VAL A 195 -23.98 33.26 -13.97
N SER A 196 -24.01 34.24 -14.87
CA SER A 196 -23.59 35.61 -14.69
C SER A 196 -24.36 36.31 -13.57
N LEU A 197 -23.66 36.95 -12.62
CA LEU A 197 -24.11 38.04 -11.74
C LEU A 197 -22.82 38.69 -11.19
N ILE A 198 -22.30 39.83 -11.66
CA ILE A 198 -22.83 41.21 -11.62
C ILE A 198 -23.69 41.46 -10.37
N HIS A 199 -23.04 41.79 -9.25
CA HIS A 199 -23.03 43.14 -8.66
C HIS A 199 -22.05 43.23 -7.50
#